data_AF-A0A8J7JYT6-F1
#
_entry.id   AF-A0A8J7JYT6-F1
#
_cell.length_a   1.000
_cell.length_b   1.000
_cell.length_c   1.000
_cell.angle_alpha   90.00
_cell.angle_beta   90.00
_cell.angle_gamma   90.00
#
_symmetry.space_group_name_H-M   'P 1'
#
loop_
_entity.id
_entity.type
_entity.pdbx_description
1 polymer ?
#
loop_
_entity_poly.entity_id
_entity_poly.type
_entity_poly.pdbx_seq_one_letter_code
_entity_poly.pdbx_strand_id
1 'polypeptide(L)'
;MSKYWRYPARVLGCLRNGEITIIPCAGIGLADGRDQETPPAQMIPIDLRMLNSEFDVLFDRASGYFVKTLRKDKYCPEADWEQISY
;
A
#
# COMPACT_ATOMS: atom_id res chain seq x y z
N MET A 1 -3.23 -7.05 -19.23
CA MET A 1 -2.47 -6.11 -18.39
C MET A 1 -3.20 -5.99 -17.06
N SER A 2 -2.48 -6.08 -15.93
CA SER A 2 -3.06 -5.79 -14.63
C SER A 2 -3.53 -4.34 -14.56
N LYS A 3 -4.63 -4.13 -13.83
CA LYS A 3 -5.22 -2.81 -13.61
C LYS A 3 -4.55 -2.08 -12.44
N TYR A 4 -3.99 -2.85 -11.51
CA TYR A 4 -3.42 -2.33 -10.27
C TYR A 4 -1.96 -2.74 -10.10
N TRP A 5 -1.17 -1.85 -9.52
CA TRP A 5 0.10 -2.20 -8.90
C TRP A 5 -0.12 -2.64 -7.46
N ARG A 6 0.52 -3.73 -7.05
CA ARG A 6 0.50 -4.22 -5.67
C ARG A 6 1.87 -4.03 -5.02
N TYR A 7 1.86 -3.36 -3.87
CA TYR A 7 3.06 -3.17 -3.04
C TYR A 7 2.83 -3.67 -1.63
N PRO A 8 3.83 -4.31 -1.00
CA PRO A 8 3.82 -4.46 0.44
C PRO A 8 3.90 -3.08 1.10
N ALA A 9 3.21 -2.90 2.23
CA ALA A 9 3.20 -1.66 2.98
C ALA A 9 3.05 -1.92 4.49
N ARG A 10 3.39 -0.89 5.27
CA ARG A 10 3.20 -0.90 6.72
C ARG A 10 2.63 0.41 7.22
N VAL A 11 1.89 0.37 8.33
CA VAL A 11 1.43 1.58 9.03
C VAL A 11 2.58 2.25 9.76
N LEU A 12 2.72 3.56 9.55
CA LEU A 12 3.59 4.44 10.33
C LEU A 12 2.84 5.11 11.50
N GLY A 13 1.52 5.30 11.38
CA GLY A 13 0.67 5.81 12.46
C GLY A 13 -0.37 6.80 11.99
N CYS A 14 -1.00 7.52 12.92
CA CYS A 14 -2.00 8.56 12.64
C CYS A 14 -1.36 9.94 12.73
N LEU A 15 -0.65 10.40 11.69
CA LEU A 15 0.03 11.70 11.72
C LEU A 15 -0.92 12.88 11.46
N ARG A 16 -2.14 12.62 10.97
CA ARG A 16 -3.19 13.60 10.70
C ARG A 16 -4.54 13.07 11.17
N ASN A 17 -5.44 13.97 11.58
CA ASN A 17 -6.74 13.58 12.11
C ASN A 17 -7.59 12.89 11.03
N GLY A 18 -8.01 11.65 11.30
CA GLY A 18 -8.83 10.87 10.37
C GLY A 18 -8.07 10.19 9.23
N GLU A 19 -6.75 10.31 9.16
CA GLU A 19 -5.88 9.68 8.15
C GLU A 19 -4.88 8.73 8.82
N ILE A 20 -4.48 7.69 8.08
CA ILE A 20 -3.41 6.78 8.51
C ILE A 20 -2.26 6.95 7.53
N THR A 21 -1.08 7.24 8.07
CA THR A 21 0.14 7.26 7.29
C THR A 21 0.65 5.85 7.08
N ILE A 22 0.85 5.47 5.83
CA ILE A 22 1.41 4.18 5.42
C ILE A 22 2.69 4.41 4.62
N ILE A 23 3.60 3.44 4.69
CA ILE A 23 4.81 3.43 3.88
C ILE A 23 4.72 2.21 2.96
N PRO A 24 4.58 2.41 1.63
CA PRO A 24 4.78 1.33 0.67
C PRO A 24 6.27 0.95 0.64
N CYS A 25 6.58 -0.31 0.88
CA CYS A 25 7.92 -0.84 0.85
C CYS A 25 8.30 -1.12 -0.62
N ALA A 26 9.16 -0.30 -1.22
CA ALA A 26 9.64 -0.49 -2.60
C ALA A 26 10.90 -1.38 -2.66
N GLY A 27 11.03 -2.14 -3.75
CA GLY A 27 12.29 -2.74 -4.22
C GLY A 27 13.02 -1.84 -5.22
N ILE A 28 14.31 -2.11 -5.44
CA ILE A 28 15.30 -1.24 -6.11
C ILE A 28 14.87 -0.82 -7.53
N GLY A 29 14.87 0.49 -7.76
CA GLY A 29 14.41 1.17 -8.98
C GLY A 29 13.80 2.54 -8.68
N LEU A 30 13.32 2.72 -7.45
CA LEU A 30 13.03 3.99 -6.80
C LEU A 30 13.97 4.11 -5.60
N ALA A 31 15.00 4.94 -5.70
CA ALA A 31 16.06 5.07 -4.70
C ALA A 31 15.58 5.58 -3.32
N ASP A 32 14.29 5.91 -3.13
CA ASP A 32 13.81 6.65 -1.95
C ASP A 32 12.53 6.09 -1.31
N GLY A 33 12.20 4.81 -1.51
CA GLY A 33 10.87 4.31 -1.13
C GLY A 33 9.76 5.03 -1.92
N ARG A 34 8.51 4.61 -1.81
CA ARG A 34 7.43 5.52 -2.24
C ARG A 34 7.23 6.57 -1.15
N ASP A 35 6.82 7.77 -1.56
CA ASP A 35 6.31 8.79 -0.64
C ASP A 35 5.27 8.18 0.30
N GLN A 36 5.27 8.64 1.55
CA GLN A 36 4.26 8.23 2.52
C GLN A 36 2.88 8.56 1.98
N GLU A 37 1.99 7.58 1.99
CA GLU A 37 0.59 7.83 1.64
C GLU A 37 -0.21 8.09 2.91
N THR A 38 -1.18 8.98 2.82
CA THR A 38 -2.07 9.36 3.93
C THR A 38 -3.53 9.09 3.58
N PRO A 39 -3.93 7.84 3.29
CA PRO A 39 -5.32 7.53 3.02
C PRO A 39 -6.20 7.82 4.25
N PRO A 40 -7.49 8.18 4.02
CA PRO A 40 -8.48 8.21 5.08
C PRO A 40 -8.51 6.89 5.85
N ALA A 41 -8.57 6.98 7.19
CA ALA A 41 -8.52 5.80 8.05
C ALA A 41 -9.61 4.77 7.71
N GLN A 42 -10.79 5.23 7.27
CA GLN A 42 -11.89 4.39 6.82
C GLN A 42 -11.56 3.45 5.66
N MET A 43 -10.54 3.76 4.85
CA MET A 43 -10.07 2.89 3.76
C MET A 43 -9.17 1.75 4.24
N ILE A 44 -8.74 1.79 5.51
CA ILE A 44 -7.92 0.75 6.14
C ILE A 44 -8.78 -0.01 7.17
N PRO A 45 -8.87 -1.35 7.09
CA PRO A 45 -9.54 -2.17 8.08
C PRO A 45 -9.05 -1.87 9.49
N ILE A 46 -9.96 -1.82 10.46
CA ILE A 46 -9.65 -1.39 11.85
C ILE A 46 -8.51 -2.19 12.49
N ASP A 47 -8.44 -3.49 12.21
CA ASP A 47 -7.42 -4.42 12.71
C ASP A 47 -6.05 -4.20 12.07
N LEU A 48 -6.00 -3.51 10.93
CA LEU A 48 -4.77 -3.16 10.22
C LEU A 48 -4.30 -1.73 10.48
N ARG A 49 -4.98 -0.95 11.34
CA ARG A 49 -4.59 0.45 11.64
C ARG A 49 -3.52 0.58 12.73
N MET A 50 -3.13 -0.53 13.37
CA MET A 50 -2.09 -0.49 14.40
C MET A 50 -0.73 -0.17 13.78
N LEU A 51 0.12 0.48 14.56
CA LEU A 51 1.49 0.79 14.18
C LEU A 51 2.22 -0.48 13.72
N ASN A 52 2.97 -0.39 12.62
CA ASN A 52 3.70 -1.48 11.99
C ASN A 52 2.83 -2.65 11.49
N SER A 53 1.49 -2.56 11.51
CA SER A 53 0.67 -3.54 10.82
C SER A 53 1.05 -3.59 9.34
N GLU A 54 1.32 -4.80 8.86
CA GLU A 54 1.77 -5.03 7.48
C GLU A 54 0.64 -5.59 6.62
N PHE A 55 0.51 -5.05 5.42
CA PHE A 55 -0.49 -5.45 4.43
C PHE A 55 -0.01 -5.04 3.04
N ASP A 56 -0.75 -5.43 2.01
CA ASP A 56 -0.49 -4.92 0.67
C ASP A 56 -1.41 -3.76 0.34
N VAL A 57 -0.94 -2.88 -0.53
CA VAL A 57 -1.71 -1.75 -1.03
C VAL A 57 -1.80 -1.83 -2.54
N LEU A 58 -2.97 -1.42 -3.04
CA LEU A 58 -3.23 -1.36 -4.46
C LEU A 58 -3.27 0.08 -4.92
N PHE A 59 -2.48 0.37 -5.95
CA PHE A 59 -2.53 1.63 -6.67
C PHE A 59 -3.08 1.39 -8.06
N ASP A 60 -3.91 2.31 -8.53
CA ASP A 60 -4.38 2.30 -9.91
C ASP A 60 -3.22 2.53 -10.86
N ARG A 61 -3.06 1.67 -11.87
CA ARG A 61 -1.92 1.71 -12.78
C ARG A 61 -1.97 2.89 -13.73
N ALA A 62 -3.15 3.41 -14.05
CA ALA A 62 -3.33 4.53 -14.98
C ALA A 62 -3.15 5.88 -14.29
N SER A 63 -3.64 6.02 -13.07
CA SER A 63 -3.67 7.29 -12.33
C SER A 63 -2.64 7.38 -11.21
N GLY A 64 -2.08 6.26 -10.76
CA GLY A 64 -1.12 6.20 -9.65
C GLY A 64 -1.75 6.39 -8.27
N TYR A 65 -3.08 6.55 -8.15
CA TYR A 65 -3.75 6.79 -6.88
C TYR A 65 -3.94 5.54 -6.03
N PHE A 66 -3.91 5.70 -4.71
CA PHE A 66 -4.27 4.66 -3.75
C PHE A 66 -5.73 4.25 -3.93
N VAL A 67 -5.97 2.94 -4.02
CA VAL A 67 -7.30 2.37 -4.24
C VAL A 67 -7.82 1.71 -2.96
N LYS A 68 -7.06 0.76 -2.41
CA LYS A 68 -7.44 0.02 -1.21
C LYS A 68 -6.26 -0.74 -0.61
N THR A 69 -6.46 -1.16 0.64
CA THR A 69 -5.62 -2.16 1.28
C THR A 69 -6.08 -3.57 0.96
N LEU A 70 -5.15 -4.50 1.04
CA LEU A 70 -5.34 -5.91 0.82
C LEU A 70 -4.58 -6.68 1.91
N ARG A 71 -5.23 -7.61 2.59
CA ARG A 71 -4.52 -8.49 3.53
C ARG A 71 -3.45 -9.27 2.79
N LYS A 72 -2.34 -9.58 3.48
CA LYS A 72 -1.32 -10.50 2.98
C LYS A 72 -1.98 -11.80 2.50
N ASP A 73 -1.42 -12.36 1.43
CA ASP A 73 -1.85 -13.62 0.79
C ASP A 73 -3.26 -13.62 0.18
N LYS A 74 -3.99 -12.50 0.24
CA LYS A 74 -5.27 -12.41 -0.45
C LYS A 74 -5.05 -12.37 -1.96
N TYR A 75 -5.76 -13.22 -2.66
CA TYR A 75 -5.73 -13.31 -4.11
C TYR A 75 -6.36 -12.06 -4.75
N CYS A 76 -5.68 -11.47 -5.71
CA CYS A 76 -6.15 -10.32 -6.47
C CYS A 76 -5.61 -10.42 -7.92
N PRO A 77 -6.38 -11.00 -8.85
CA PRO A 77 -5.94 -11.25 -10.22
C PRO A 77 -5.82 -9.97 -11.06
N GLU A 78 -6.45 -8.89 -10.60
CA GLU A 78 -6.41 -7.58 -11.25
C GLU A 78 -5.13 -6.80 -10.94
N ALA A 79 -4.28 -7.32 -10.04
CA ALA A 79 -3.07 -6.67 -9.58
C ALA A 79 -1.83 -7.50 -9.91
N ASP A 80 -0.83 -6.86 -10.51
CA ASP A 80 0.50 -7.48 -10.64
C ASP A 80 1.32 -7.14 -9.40
N TRP A 81 2.03 -8.16 -8.90
CA TRP A 81 3.15 -7.95 -8.01
C TRP A 81 4.27 -7.29 -8.79
N GLU A 82 4.81 -6.18 -8.30
CA GLU A 82 6.15 -5.80 -8.75
C GLU A 82 7.15 -6.77 -8.12
N GLN A 83 7.59 -7.75 -8.93
CA GLN A 83 8.65 -8.69 -8.59
C GLN A 83 9.99 -7.95 -8.54
N ILE A 84 10.65 -8.06 -7.39
CA ILE A 84 12.01 -7.60 -7.15
C ILE A 84 12.96 -8.60 -7.83
N SER A 85 13.67 -8.18 -8.87
CA SER A 85 14.87 -8.89 -9.31
C SER A 85 16.02 -8.49 -8.38
N TYR A 86 16.59 -9.48 -7.70
CA TYR A 86 17.76 -9.32 -6.81
C TYR A 86 19.01 -8.85 -7.56
#